data_AF-A0A7S3JG26-F1
#
_entry.id   AF-A0A7S3JG26-F1
#
_cell.length_a   1.000
_cell.length_b   1.000
_cell.length_c   1.000
_cell.angle_alpha   90.00
_cell.angle_beta   90.00
_cell.angle_gamma   90.00
#
_symmetry.space_group_name_H-M   'P 1'
#
loop_
_entity.id
_entity.type
_entity.pdbx_description
1 polymer ?
#
loop_
_entity_poly.entity_id
_entity_poly.type
_entity_poly.pdbx_seq_one_letter_code
_entity_poly.pdbx_strand_id
1 'polypeptide(L)'
;NDFPVKLSKDDLKEYTCFSDRYQLAKLTHKISVYTEGILCLDKAFMGVIQVDPKEILVEGVRRELVRTVSKILHGVFIFTKQGDNPELQEKLDFLKAKFKGLKKSFEYIQDFLNIPGEQIWREEVSRIFRV
;
A
#
# COMPACT_ATOMS: atom_id res chain seq x y z
N ASN A 1 -1.95 7.43 -18.68
CA ASN A 1 -1.58 8.81 -18.99
C ASN A 1 -0.30 8.75 -19.79
N ASP A 2 -0.46 8.71 -21.11
CA ASP A 2 0.68 8.78 -22.02
C ASP A 2 1.24 10.19 -22.00
N PHE A 3 2.56 10.30 -21.88
CA PHE A 3 3.25 11.59 -21.91
C PHE A 3 3.29 12.06 -23.36
N PRO A 4 2.85 13.29 -23.68
CA PRO A 4 2.82 13.75 -25.06
C PRO A 4 4.25 13.87 -25.61
N VAL A 5 4.41 13.55 -26.90
CA VAL A 5 5.71 13.56 -27.59
C VAL A 5 6.31 14.98 -27.69
N LYS A 6 5.45 16.01 -27.61
CA LYS A 6 5.85 17.42 -27.49
C LYS A 6 4.99 18.08 -26.42
N LEU A 7 5.64 18.86 -25.56
CA LEU A 7 5.01 19.56 -24.44
C LEU A 7 5.51 21.00 -24.43
N SER A 8 4.58 21.96 -24.35
CA SER A 8 4.97 23.37 -24.21
C SER A 8 5.49 23.64 -22.79
N LYS A 9 6.21 24.76 -22.60
CA LYS A 9 6.69 25.16 -21.27
C LYS A 9 5.54 25.47 -20.31
N ASP A 10 4.42 25.97 -20.85
CA ASP A 10 3.26 26.33 -20.06
C ASP A 10 2.50 25.08 -19.59
N ASP A 11 2.37 24.08 -20.48
CA ASP A 11 1.74 22.79 -20.15
C ASP A 11 2.60 21.97 -19.17
N LEU A 12 3.92 22.18 -19.14
CA LEU A 12 4.85 21.45 -18.27
C LEU A 12 4.38 21.45 -16.81
N LYS A 13 3.85 22.59 -16.33
CA LYS A 13 3.39 22.72 -14.95
C LYS A 13 2.22 21.77 -14.65
N GLU A 14 1.28 21.62 -15.56
CA GLU A 14 0.13 20.73 -15.42
C GLU A 14 0.55 19.25 -15.44
N TYR A 15 1.47 18.89 -16.34
CA TYR A 15 1.96 17.51 -16.46
C TYR A 15 2.95 17.09 -15.37
N THR A 16 3.45 18.02 -14.56
CA THR A 16 4.34 17.68 -13.44
C THR A 16 3.60 17.09 -12.24
N CYS A 17 2.27 17.25 -12.14
CA CYS A 17 1.47 16.84 -10.98
C CYS A 17 2.14 17.26 -9.65
N PHE A 18 2.63 18.50 -9.58
CA PHE A 18 3.51 18.96 -8.49
C PHE A 18 2.93 18.72 -7.10
N SER A 19 1.63 18.99 -6.92
CA SER A 19 0.94 18.77 -5.64
C SER A 19 1.03 17.31 -5.19
N ASP A 20 0.70 16.37 -6.08
CA ASP A 20 0.71 14.94 -5.76
C ASP A 20 2.13 14.44 -5.47
N ARG A 21 3.11 14.89 -6.26
CA ARG A 21 4.53 14.57 -6.02
C ARG A 21 5.02 15.11 -4.69
N TYR A 22 4.62 16.33 -4.33
CA TYR A 22 4.97 16.93 -3.06
C TYR A 22 4.33 16.16 -1.90
N GLN A 23 3.05 15.78 -2.00
CA GLN A 23 2.41 14.96 -0.96
C GLN A 23 3.07 13.59 -0.83
N LEU A 24 3.39 12.93 -1.95
CA LEU A 24 4.10 11.66 -1.95
C LEU A 24 5.46 11.81 -1.25
N ALA A 25 6.27 12.80 -1.64
CA ALA A 25 7.57 13.06 -1.03
C ALA A 25 7.46 13.34 0.48
N LYS A 26 6.46 14.12 0.90
CA LYS A 26 6.19 14.42 2.31
C LYS A 26 5.81 13.16 3.10
N LEU A 27 5.00 12.28 2.54
CA LEU A 27 4.62 11.01 3.16
C LEU A 27 5.80 10.05 3.22
N THR A 28 6.58 9.92 2.14
CA THR A 28 7.79 9.11 2.09
C THR A 28 8.80 9.58 3.14
N HIS A 29 9.03 10.89 3.25
CA HIS A 29 9.92 11.44 4.28
C HIS A 29 9.48 11.05 5.70
N LYS A 30 8.18 11.14 6.00
CA LYS A 30 7.65 10.70 7.29
C LYS A 30 7.91 9.21 7.55
N ILE A 31 7.65 8.36 6.55
CA ILE A 31 7.92 6.91 6.65
C ILE A 31 9.40 6.67 6.96
N SER A 32 10.31 7.35 6.26
CA SER A 32 11.75 7.21 6.50
C SER A 32 12.14 7.63 7.91
N VAL A 33 11.72 8.81 8.37
CA VAL A 33 12.04 9.31 9.72
C VAL A 33 11.52 8.38 10.80
N TYR A 34 10.28 7.88 10.66
CA TYR A 34 9.73 6.92 11.63
C TYR A 34 10.46 5.59 11.59
N THR A 35 10.83 5.09 10.42
CA THR A 35 11.55 3.82 10.31
C THR A 35 12.95 3.94 10.90
N GLU A 36 13.68 5.01 10.60
CA GLU A 36 14.98 5.30 11.18
C GLU A 36 14.89 5.38 12.71
N GLY A 37 13.91 6.12 13.22
CA GLY A 37 13.65 6.18 14.66
C GLY A 37 13.40 4.80 15.28
N ILE A 38 12.59 3.95 14.64
CA ILE A 38 12.31 2.58 15.10
C ILE A 38 13.55 1.69 15.04
N LEU A 39 14.36 1.80 13.99
CA LEU A 39 15.57 1.00 13.80
C LEU A 39 16.67 1.35 14.82
N CYS A 40 16.66 2.57 15.35
CA CYS A 40 17.57 3.02 16.41
C CYS A 40 17.13 2.59 17.82
N LEU A 41 15.94 2.00 17.98
CA LEU A 41 15.47 1.54 19.29
C LEU A 41 16.07 0.17 19.61
N ASP A 42 16.66 0.06 20.78
CA ASP A 42 17.01 -1.23 21.37
C ASP A 42 15.75 -2.03 21.73
N LYS A 43 15.93 -3.35 21.93
CA LYS A 43 14.87 -4.21 22.47
C LYS A 43 14.39 -3.66 23.81
N ALA A 44 13.10 -3.40 23.90
CA ALA A 44 12.49 -2.81 25.08
C ALA A 44 11.83 -3.90 25.94
N PHE A 45 11.95 -3.79 27.27
CA PHE A 45 11.20 -4.63 28.19
C PHE A 45 9.85 -3.96 28.51
N MET A 46 8.77 -4.64 28.16
CA MET A 46 7.42 -4.33 28.63
C MET A 46 7.05 -5.32 29.74
N GLY A 47 7.35 -4.95 30.99
CA GLY A 47 7.23 -5.84 32.14
C GLY A 47 8.22 -7.00 32.05
N VAL A 48 7.71 -8.23 31.93
CA VAL A 48 8.53 -9.45 31.76
C VAL A 48 8.74 -9.84 30.29
N ILE A 49 8.14 -9.11 29.34
CA ILE A 49 8.20 -9.43 27.91
C ILE A 49 9.24 -8.52 27.26
N GLN A 50 10.23 -9.11 26.60
CA GLN A 50 11.13 -8.37 25.72
C GLN A 50 10.48 -8.22 24.35
N VAL A 51 10.51 -7.00 23.79
CA VAL A 51 9.89 -6.71 22.50
C VAL A 51 10.90 -6.05 21.59
N ASP A 52 10.89 -6.48 20.33
CA ASP A 52 11.68 -5.90 19.25
C ASP A 52 10.81 -4.91 18.44
N PRO A 53 11.11 -3.59 18.48
CA PRO A 53 10.37 -2.58 17.74
C PRO A 53 10.28 -2.85 16.23
N LYS A 54 11.30 -3.48 15.65
CA LYS A 54 11.32 -3.84 14.22
C LYS A 54 10.28 -4.92 13.92
N GLU A 55 10.17 -5.93 14.79
CA GLU A 55 9.14 -6.96 14.66
C GLU A 55 7.74 -6.37 14.80
N ILE A 56 7.52 -5.46 15.76
CA ILE A 56 6.23 -4.78 15.91
C ILE A 56 5.86 -4.01 14.64
N LEU A 57 6.81 -3.29 14.04
CA LEU A 57 6.58 -2.55 12.79
C LEU A 57 6.15 -3.49 11.66
N VAL A 58 6.88 -4.59 11.46
CA VAL A 58 6.56 -5.59 10.42
C VAL A 58 5.17 -6.18 10.65
N GLU A 59 4.83 -6.55 11.89
CA GLU A 59 3.53 -7.09 12.24
C GLU A 59 2.40 -6.06 12.09
N GLY A 60 2.69 -4.78 12.34
CA GLY A 60 1.75 -3.68 12.10
C GLY A 60 1.46 -3.50 10.62
N VAL A 61 2.50 -3.50 9.77
CA VAL A 61 2.39 -3.40 8.32
C VAL A 61 1.61 -4.58 7.74
N ARG A 62 1.90 -5.82 8.18
CA ARG A 62 1.15 -7.02 7.79
C ARG A 62 -0.33 -6.90 8.13
N ARG A 63 -0.65 -6.51 9.38
CA ARG A 63 -2.04 -6.35 9.84
C ARG A 63 -2.80 -5.28 9.05
N GLU A 64 -2.17 -4.14 8.77
CA GLU A 64 -2.83 -3.08 8.00
C GLU A 64 -3.03 -3.48 6.54
N LEU A 65 -2.13 -4.26 5.94
CA LEU A 65 -2.31 -4.83 4.61
C LEU A 65 -3.56 -5.72 4.58
N VAL A 66 -3.68 -6.68 5.49
CA VAL A 66 -4.84 -7.57 5.58
C VAL A 66 -6.12 -6.76 5.76
N ARG A 67 -6.12 -5.81 6.70
CA ARG A 67 -7.27 -4.94 6.96
C ARG A 67 -7.69 -4.15 5.71
N THR A 68 -6.72 -3.60 4.98
CA THR A 68 -6.96 -2.83 3.76
C THR A 68 -7.55 -3.69 2.66
N VAL A 69 -6.96 -4.87 2.41
CA VAL A 69 -7.45 -5.81 1.41
C VAL A 69 -8.85 -6.29 1.75
N SER A 70 -9.11 -6.68 3.00
CA SER A 70 -10.44 -7.12 3.44
C SER A 70 -11.50 -6.02 3.27
N LYS A 71 -11.17 -4.75 3.57
CA LYS A 71 -12.07 -3.62 3.32
C LYS A 71 -12.39 -3.44 1.84
N ILE A 72 -11.38 -3.56 0.96
CA ILE A 72 -11.56 -3.47 -0.49
C ILE A 72 -12.48 -4.59 -0.96
N LEU A 73 -12.20 -5.84 -0.58
CA LEU A 73 -12.99 -7.01 -0.98
C LEU A 73 -14.44 -6.90 -0.48
N HIS A 74 -14.64 -6.50 0.79
CA HIS A 74 -15.97 -6.29 1.35
C HIS A 74 -16.77 -5.25 0.56
N GLY A 75 -16.15 -4.11 0.21
CA GLY A 75 -16.82 -3.08 -0.58
C GLY A 75 -17.12 -3.50 -2.02
N VAL A 76 -16.26 -4.32 -2.63
CA VAL A 76 -16.42 -4.78 -4.02
C VAL A 76 -17.48 -5.87 -4.13
N PHE A 77 -17.50 -6.85 -3.21
CA PHE A 77 -18.38 -8.02 -3.28
C PHE A 77 -19.80 -7.82 -2.71
N ILE A 78 -20.22 -6.57 -2.51
CA ILE A 78 -21.64 -6.25 -2.30
C ILE A 78 -22.32 -6.15 -3.67
N PHE A 79 -23.08 -7.17 -4.04
CA PHE A 79 -23.82 -7.24 -5.31
C PHE A 79 -25.27 -6.84 -5.10
N THR A 80 -25.78 -5.95 -5.96
CA THR A 80 -27.14 -5.41 -5.81
C THR A 80 -28.16 -6.12 -6.70
N LYS A 81 -27.74 -6.84 -7.73
CA LYS A 81 -28.60 -7.55 -8.70
C LYS A 81 -28.16 -9.00 -8.90
N GLN A 82 -29.12 -9.92 -8.99
CA GLN A 82 -28.91 -11.31 -9.42
C GLN A 82 -29.07 -11.40 -10.95
N GLY A 83 -28.10 -11.99 -11.67
CA GLY A 83 -28.18 -12.21 -13.13
C GLY A 83 -26.85 -12.02 -13.86
N ASP A 84 -26.90 -11.99 -15.21
CA ASP A 84 -25.76 -11.70 -16.08
C ASP A 84 -25.39 -10.22 -15.93
N ASN A 85 -24.28 -9.97 -15.22
CA ASN A 85 -24.10 -8.68 -14.56
C ASN A 85 -22.84 -7.98 -15.09
N PRO A 86 -22.97 -7.00 -16.02
CA PRO A 86 -21.86 -6.11 -16.37
C PRO A 86 -21.25 -5.42 -15.14
N GLU A 87 -22.02 -5.28 -14.05
CA GLU A 87 -21.56 -4.84 -12.72
C GLU A 87 -20.40 -5.71 -12.17
N LEU A 88 -20.39 -7.02 -12.44
CA LEU A 88 -19.32 -7.92 -11.99
C LEU A 88 -18.00 -7.58 -12.68
N GLN A 89 -18.02 -7.38 -14.00
CA GLN A 89 -16.81 -7.06 -14.76
C GLN A 89 -16.22 -5.73 -14.28
N GLU A 90 -17.04 -4.69 -14.14
CA GLU A 90 -16.61 -3.38 -13.63
C GLU A 90 -16.02 -3.48 -12.21
N LYS A 91 -16.66 -4.25 -11.32
CA LYS A 91 -16.18 -4.51 -9.96
C LYS A 91 -14.84 -5.25 -9.94
N LEU A 92 -14.64 -6.24 -10.82
CA LEU A 92 -13.37 -6.96 -10.93
C LEU A 92 -12.26 -6.08 -11.51
N ASP A 93 -12.56 -5.23 -12.50
CA ASP A 93 -11.59 -4.29 -13.05
C ASP A 93 -11.18 -3.23 -12.02
N PHE A 94 -12.14 -2.74 -11.23
CA PHE A 94 -11.84 -1.88 -10.08
C PHE A 94 -10.95 -2.59 -9.05
N LEU A 95 -11.28 -3.84 -8.69
CA LEU A 95 -10.50 -4.63 -7.76
C LEU A 95 -9.06 -4.81 -8.25
N LYS A 96 -8.88 -5.17 -9.53
CA LYS A 96 -7.59 -5.31 -10.20
C LYS A 96 -6.79 -4.00 -10.13
N ALA A 97 -7.42 -2.86 -10.41
CA ALA A 97 -6.77 -1.56 -10.31
C ALA A 97 -6.32 -1.24 -8.88
N LYS A 98 -7.16 -1.51 -7.88
CA LYS A 98 -6.82 -1.30 -6.45
C LYS A 98 -5.68 -2.20 -5.99
N PHE A 99 -5.72 -3.49 -6.32
CA PHE A 99 -4.65 -4.43 -5.98
C PHE A 99 -3.33 -4.05 -6.65
N LYS A 100 -3.36 -3.66 -7.93
CA LYS A 100 -2.17 -3.17 -8.64
C LYS A 100 -1.59 -1.92 -7.98
N GLY A 101 -2.45 -0.98 -7.57
CA GLY A 101 -2.02 0.22 -6.84
C GLY A 101 -1.37 -0.11 -5.50
N LEU A 102 -2.03 -0.95 -4.69
CA LEU A 102 -1.55 -1.33 -3.36
C LEU A 102 -0.23 -2.11 -3.44
N LYS A 103 -0.09 -3.04 -4.39
CA LYS A 103 1.17 -3.75 -4.63
C LYS A 103 2.30 -2.78 -4.97
N LYS A 104 2.06 -1.83 -5.89
CA LYS A 104 3.06 -0.81 -6.24
C LYS A 104 3.44 0.07 -5.06
N SER A 105 2.49 0.41 -4.19
CA SER A 105 2.79 1.15 -2.97
C SER A 105 3.71 0.35 -2.04
N PHE A 106 3.48 -0.97 -1.90
CA PHE A 106 4.37 -1.86 -1.13
C PHE A 106 5.77 -1.96 -1.74
N GLU A 107 5.86 -2.14 -3.06
CA GLU A 107 7.13 -2.15 -3.79
C GLU A 107 7.90 -0.83 -3.60
N TYR A 108 7.20 0.30 -3.53
CA TYR A 108 7.80 1.61 -3.33
C TYR A 108 8.30 1.84 -1.89
N ILE A 109 7.51 1.47 -0.87
CA ILE A 109 7.86 1.75 0.53
C ILE A 109 8.84 0.73 1.13
N GLN A 110 9.05 -0.43 0.49
CA GLN A 110 9.81 -1.55 1.08
C GLN A 110 11.24 -1.16 1.48
N ASP A 111 11.91 -0.35 0.66
CA ASP A 111 13.29 0.08 0.90
C ASP A 111 13.36 1.05 2.08
N PHE A 112 12.37 1.93 2.20
CA PHE A 112 12.25 2.88 3.31
C PHE A 112 11.89 2.20 4.62
N LEU A 113 11.12 1.12 4.57
CA LEU A 113 10.75 0.31 5.72
C LEU A 113 11.81 -0.74 6.08
N ASN A 114 12.76 -1.04 5.19
CA ASN A 114 13.69 -2.16 5.30
C ASN A 114 12.96 -3.49 5.59
N ILE A 115 11.98 -3.85 4.77
CA ILE A 115 11.19 -5.10 4.91
C ILE A 115 11.07 -5.82 3.56
N PRO A 116 10.88 -7.16 3.54
CA PRO A 116 10.63 -7.90 2.31
C PRO A 116 9.19 -7.69 1.83
N GLY A 117 8.90 -6.51 1.26
CA GLY A 117 7.54 -6.07 0.92
C GLY A 117 6.81 -6.99 -0.05
N GLU A 118 7.51 -7.52 -1.07
CA GLU A 118 6.93 -8.45 -2.04
C GLU A 118 6.53 -9.79 -1.39
N GLN A 119 7.36 -10.29 -0.48
CA GLN A 119 7.08 -11.53 0.24
C GLN A 119 5.86 -11.35 1.16
N ILE A 120 5.83 -10.27 1.95
CA ILE A 120 4.70 -9.92 2.81
C ILE A 120 3.40 -9.83 1.99
N TRP A 121 3.44 -9.16 0.84
CA TRP A 121 2.31 -9.08 -0.06
C TRP A 121 1.80 -10.47 -0.47
N ARG A 122 2.68 -11.35 -0.96
CA ARG A 122 2.28 -12.69 -1.41
C ARG A 122 1.71 -13.53 -0.27
N GLU A 123 2.36 -13.52 0.89
CA GLU A 123 1.95 -14.29 2.06
C GLU A 123 0.56 -13.87 2.56
N GLU A 124 0.36 -12.58 2.83
CA GLU A 124 -0.90 -12.10 3.41
C GLU A 124 -2.06 -12.17 2.41
N VAL A 125 -1.82 -11.82 1.13
CA VAL A 125 -2.86 -11.93 0.11
C VAL A 125 -3.23 -13.40 -0.12
N SER A 126 -2.25 -14.31 -0.19
CA SER A 126 -2.56 -15.74 -0.30
C SER A 126 -3.30 -16.26 0.93
N ARG A 127 -3.01 -15.75 2.13
CA ARG A 127 -3.70 -16.13 3.36
C ARG A 127 -5.16 -15.72 3.32
N ILE A 128 -5.49 -14.52 2.82
CA ILE A 128 -6.88 -14.04 2.72
C ILE A 128 -7.74 -14.93 1.84
N PHE A 129 -7.20 -15.45 0.73
CA PHE A 129 -7.96 -16.30 -0.22
C PHE A 129 -7.94 -17.79 0.13
N ARG A 130 -7.12 -18.22 1.09
CA ARG A 130 -7.07 -19.63 1.54
C ARG A 130 -8.08 -19.94 2.65
N VAL A 131 -8.58 -18.90 3.34
CA VAL A 131 -9.64 -19.00 4.33
C VAL A 131 -10.97 -19.07 3.61
#